data_AF-B4CUV2-F1
#
_entry.id   AF-B4CUV2-F1
#
_cell.length_a   1.000
_cell.length_b   1.000
_cell.length_c   1.000
_cell.angle_alpha   90.00
_cell.angle_beta   90.00
_cell.angle_gamma   90.00
#
_symmetry.space_group_name_H-M   'P 1'
#
loop_
_entity.id
_entity.type
_entity.pdbx_description
1 polymer ?
#
loop_
_entity_poly.entity_id
_entity_poly.type
_entity_poly.pdbx_seq_one_letter_code
_entity_poly.pdbx_strand_id
1 'polypeptide(L)' 'MPREFFVYSDADGACVLKIDEERQTRQFPDLLDAITHARSLKGQEMVQLSVYDAAGQLVFTQTL' A
#
# COMPACT_ATOMS: atom_id res chain seq x y z
N MET A 1 -12.65 -11.05 -4.44
CA MET A 1 -11.29 -11.30 -3.91
C MET A 1 -10.95 -10.19 -2.95
N PRO A 2 -10.05 -10.39 -1.96
CA PRO A 2 -9.59 -9.27 -1.14
C PRO A 2 -8.93 -8.22 -2.04
N ARG A 3 -9.34 -6.96 -1.90
CA ARG A 3 -8.79 -5.85 -2.68
C ARG A 3 -7.42 -5.49 -2.13
N GLU A 4 -6.39 -5.64 -2.94
CA GLU A 4 -5.00 -5.41 -2.56
C GLU A 4 -4.57 -3.97 -2.85
N PHE A 5 -3.80 -3.42 -1.91
CA PHE A 5 -3.23 -2.08 -1.97
C PHE A 5 -1.71 -2.21 -1.85
N PHE A 6 -0.99 -1.68 -2.82
CA PHE A 6 0.47 -1.64 -2.84
C PHE A 6 0.93 -0.22 -2.54
N VAL A 7 1.68 -0.06 -1.47
CA VAL A 7 2.37 1.20 -1.17
C VAL A 7 3.86 0.98 -1.39
N TYR A 8 4.47 1.78 -2.25
CA TYR A 8 5.89 1.68 -2.58
C TYR A 8 6.49 3.06 -2.85
N SER A 9 7.81 3.17 -2.74
CA SER A 9 8.55 4.32 -3.24
C SER A 9 8.93 4.10 -4.70
N ASP A 10 8.70 5.08 -5.55
CA ASP A 10 9.20 5.03 -6.93
C ASP A 10 10.69 5.43 -7.01
N ALA A 11 11.24 5.41 -8.23
CA ALA A 11 12.65 5.70 -8.48
C ALA A 11 13.04 7.14 -8.11
N ASP A 12 12.07 8.06 -8.09
CA ASP A 12 12.27 9.47 -7.73
C ASP A 12 12.06 9.71 -6.23
N GLY A 13 11.75 8.64 -5.47
CA GLY A 13 11.53 8.67 -4.03
C GLY A 13 10.11 9.08 -3.62
N ALA A 14 9.17 9.23 -4.57
CA ALA A 14 7.79 9.55 -4.24
C ALA A 14 7.07 8.34 -3.67
N CYS A 15 6.21 8.55 -2.66
CA CYS A 15 5.37 7.49 -2.13
C CYS A 15 4.15 7.29 -3.03
N VAL A 16 3.95 6.07 -3.52
CA VAL A 16 2.94 5.72 -4.50
C VAL A 16 2.03 4.63 -3.93
N LEU A 17 0.72 4.83 -4.05
CA LEU A 17 -0.31 3.84 -3.81
C LEU A 17 -0.83 3.31 -5.17
N LYS A 18 -0.79 2.00 -5.35
CA LYS A 18 -1.45 1.28 -6.44
C LYS A 18 -2.52 0.37 -5.86
N ILE A 19 -3.70 0.37 -6.48
CA ILE A 19 -4.79 -0.55 -6.16
C ILE A 19 -4.82 -1.57 -7.29
N ASP A 20 -4.81 -2.88 -6.98
CA ASP A 20 -4.59 -3.92 -8.00
C ASP A 20 -5.59 -3.83 -9.18
N GLU A 21 -6.82 -3.46 -8.88
CA GLU A 21 -7.91 -3.33 -9.85
C GLU A 21 -7.90 -1.99 -10.61
N GLU A 22 -7.07 -1.01 -10.22
CA GLU A 22 -7.03 0.32 -10.81
C GLU A 22 -5.80 0.52 -11.70
N ARG A 23 -6.02 1.12 -12.87
CA ARG A 23 -4.91 1.55 -13.75
C ARG A 23 -4.16 2.76 -13.22
N GLN A 24 -4.75 3.50 -12.28
CA GLN A 24 -4.19 4.75 -11.78
C GLN A 24 -3.44 4.50 -10.47
N THR A 25 -2.26 5.10 -10.39
CA THR A 25 -1.47 5.21 -9.17
C THR A 25 -1.67 6.59 -8.56
N ARG A 26 -1.72 6.67 -7.23
CA ARG A 26 -1.85 7.94 -6.50
C ARG A 26 -0.55 8.22 -5.76
N GLN A 27 -0.07 9.46 -5.80
CA GLN A 27 1.10 9.89 -5.06
C GLN A 27 0.69 10.50 -3.72
N PHE A 28 1.51 10.25 -2.70
CA PHE A 28 1.36 10.76 -1.34
C PHE A 28 2.69 11.35 -0.85
N PRO A 29 2.66 12.32 0.07
CA PRO A 29 3.87 12.92 0.62
C PRO A 29 4.69 11.92 1.45
N ASP A 30 4.04 10.95 2.10
CA ASP A 30 4.70 9.90 2.86
C ASP A 30 3.88 8.59 2.93
N LEU A 31 4.49 7.57 3.54
CA LEU A 31 3.92 6.23 3.71
C LEU A 31 2.68 6.22 4.62
N LEU A 32 2.66 7.05 5.66
CA LEU A 32 1.56 7.08 6.63
C LEU A 32 0.29 7.64 5.98
N ASP A 33 0.42 8.66 5.16
CA ASP A 33 -0.68 9.24 4.40
C ASP A 33 -1.24 8.25 3.38
N ALA A 34 -0.37 7.52 2.68
CA ALA A 34 -0.78 6.48 1.73
C ALA A 34 -1.56 5.34 2.43
N ILE A 35 -1.07 4.86 3.58
CA ILE A 35 -1.73 3.82 4.39
C ILE A 35 -3.07 4.33 4.93
N THR A 36 -3.11 5.57 5.43
CA THR A 36 -4.33 6.19 5.96
C THR A 36 -5.40 6.29 4.88
N HIS A 37 -5.01 6.69 3.66
CA HIS A 37 -5.89 6.71 2.52
C HIS A 37 -6.41 5.31 2.16
N ALA A 38 -5.52 4.32 2.05
CA ALA A 38 -5.90 2.93 1.77
C ALA A 38 -6.90 2.39 2.82
N ARG A 39 -6.68 2.70 4.10
CA ARG A 39 -7.59 2.34 5.19
C ARG A 39 -8.96 3.01 5.04
N SER A 40 -8.99 4.29 4.68
CA SER A 40 -10.26 5.01 4.48
C SER A 40 -11.10 4.42 3.34
N LEU A 41 -10.46 3.88 2.30
CA LEU A 41 -11.15 3.20 1.19
C LEU A 41 -11.72 1.83 1.59
N LYS A 42 -11.14 1.21 2.62
CA LYS A 42 -11.54 -0.11 3.12
C LYS A 42 -12.55 -0.08 4.27
N GLY A 43 -12.58 1.01 5.05
CA GLY A 43 -13.49 1.15 6.18
C GLY A 43 -13.03 0.36 7.41
N GLN A 44 -13.94 -0.44 7.98
CA GLN A 44 -13.70 -1.22 9.22
C GLN A 44 -13.29 -2.68 8.96
N GLU A 45 -13.03 -3.06 7.71
CA GLU A 45 -12.54 -4.40 7.40
C GLU A 45 -11.16 -4.63 8.01
N MET A 46 -10.92 -5.85 8.49
CA MET A 46 -9.60 -6.30 8.92
C MET A 46 -8.65 -6.26 7.72
N VAL A 47 -7.48 -5.63 7.89
CA VAL A 47 -6.48 -5.54 6.82
C VAL A 47 -5.18 -6.22 7.25
N GLN A 48 -4.45 -6.75 6.27
CA GLN A 48 -3.13 -7.31 6.48
C GLN A 48 -2.09 -6.40 5.81
N LEU A 49 -1.21 -5.81 6.62
CA LEU A 49 -0.02 -5.14 6.13
C LEU A 49 1.01 -6.22 5.77
N SER A 50 1.53 -6.15 4.55
CA SER A 50 2.62 -7.00 4.06
C SER A 50 3.71 -6.11 3.49
N VAL A 51 4.94 -6.24 4.00
CA VAL A 51 6.09 -5.43 3.57
C VAL A 51 7.07 -6.34 2.85
N TYR A 52 7.44 -5.92 1.64
CA TYR A 52 8.39 -6.64 0.80
C TYR A 52 9.68 -5.83 0.69
N ASP A 53 10.82 -6.51 0.59
CA ASP A 53 12.09 -5.86 0.24
C ASP A 53 12.18 -5.54 -1.26
N ALA A 54 13.29 -4.93 -1.68
CA ALA A 54 13.54 -4.58 -3.07
C ALA A 54 13.69 -5.80 -4.01
N ALA A 55 13.91 -7.01 -3.47
CA ALA A 55 13.94 -8.25 -4.23
C ALA A 55 12.54 -8.91 -4.32
N GLY A 56 11.50 -8.29 -3.75
CA GLY A 56 10.15 -8.83 -3.69
C GLY A 56 9.96 -9.91 -2.63
N GLN A 57 10.89 -10.07 -1.67
CA GLN A 57 10.73 -11.02 -0.58
C GLN A 57 9.90 -10.40 0.54
N LEU A 58 8.91 -11.14 1.05
CA LEU A 58 8.12 -10.72 2.20
C LEU A 58 9.00 -10.70 3.46
N VAL A 59 9.20 -9.52 4.04
CA VAL A 59 10.04 -9.33 5.23
C VAL A 59 9.22 -9.13 6.51
N PHE A 60 7.96 -8.70 6.39
CA PHE A 60 7.11 -8.42 7.55
C PHE A 60 5.62 -8.54 7.20
N THR A 61 4.82 -9.08 8.13
CA THR A 61 3.37 -9.04 8.03
C THR A 61 2.70 -8.76 9.38
N GLN A 62 1.62 -7.97 9.36
CA GLN A 62 0.84 -7.63 10.54
C GLN A 62 -0.62 -7.37 10.19
N THR A 63 -1.54 -7.89 10.99
CA THR A 63 -2.97 -7.54 10.92
C THR A 63 -3.24 -6.21 11.62
N LEU A 64 -3.99 -5.29 10.99
CA LEU A 64 -4.34 -3.94 11.50
C LEU A 64 -5.85 -3.69 11.57
#